data_AF-A0ABD5PBV4-F1
#
_entry.id   AF-A0ABD5PBV4-F1
#
_cell.length_a   1.000
_cell.length_b   1.000
_cell.length_c   1.000
_cell.angle_alpha   90.00
_cell.angle_beta   90.00
_cell.angle_gamma   90.00
#
_symmetry.space_group_name_H-M   'P 1'
#
loop_
_entity.id
_entity.type
_entity.pdbx_description
1 polymer ?
#
loop_
_entity_poly.entity_id
_entity_poly.type
_entity_poly.pdbx_seq_one_letter_code
_entity_poly.pdbx_strand_id
1 'polypeptide(L)'
;MTDEPTTPPDGVDLTAEQRDALHHCQLGIEHVYRAYGSLLDFHHRVGHAMDRFHAAEASLRAAGHDELADRLRDRHLPAGIVDDRWSYEVVEAFERDFLDPITAFEASVRDDLADGRTHVSERAQQREWRARADGFDRHDAVDG
;
A
#
# COMPACT_ATOMS: atom_id res chain seq x y z
N MET A 1 50.51 0.27 0.01
CA MET A 1 49.46 -0.75 0.23
C MET A 1 48.16 0.00 0.09
N THR A 2 47.56 -0.10 -1.10
CA THR A 2 46.36 0.64 -1.50
C THR A 2 45.18 0.21 -0.63
N ASP A 3 44.51 1.20 -0.05
CA ASP A 3 43.21 1.04 0.60
C ASP A 3 42.23 0.61 -0.50
N GLU A 4 41.78 -0.64 -0.42
CA GLU A 4 40.84 -1.21 -1.37
C GLU A 4 39.47 -0.58 -1.08
N PRO A 5 38.80 0.07 -2.06
CA PRO A 5 37.50 0.65 -1.81
C PRO A 5 36.54 -0.46 -1.40
N THR A 6 36.17 -0.48 -0.12
CA THR A 6 35.17 -1.40 0.42
C THR A 6 33.89 -1.22 -0.37
N THR A 7 33.63 -2.17 -1.26
CA THR A 7 32.41 -2.17 -2.06
C THR A 7 31.21 -2.06 -1.12
N PRO A 8 30.32 -1.08 -1.31
CA PRO A 8 29.16 -0.92 -0.46
C PRO A 8 28.35 -2.22 -0.44
N PRO A 9 27.73 -2.59 0.69
CA PRO A 9 27.14 -3.90 0.90
C PRO A 9 26.01 -4.30 -0.08
N ASP A 10 25.52 -3.38 -0.92
CA ASP A 10 24.55 -3.62 -2.00
C ASP A 10 25.10 -3.34 -3.41
N GLY A 11 26.39 -3.05 -3.58
CA GLY A 11 26.95 -2.64 -4.89
C GLY A 11 26.45 -1.29 -5.40
N VAL A 12 25.69 -0.55 -4.59
CA VAL A 12 25.31 0.85 -4.80
C VAL A 12 25.85 1.67 -3.63
N ASP A 13 26.64 2.69 -3.91
CA ASP A 13 27.20 3.58 -2.89
C ASP A 13 26.18 4.64 -2.50
N LEU A 14 25.41 4.33 -1.46
CA LEU A 14 24.39 5.24 -0.92
C LEU A 14 24.90 5.96 0.32
N THR A 15 24.63 7.27 0.42
CA THR A 15 24.74 8.01 1.67
C THR A 15 23.70 7.53 2.69
N ALA A 16 23.87 7.90 3.96
CA ALA A 16 22.87 7.59 4.99
C ALA A 16 21.51 8.23 4.65
N GLU A 17 21.52 9.49 4.20
CA GLU A 17 20.33 10.24 3.84
C GLU A 17 19.58 9.61 2.65
N GLN A 18 20.31 9.09 1.66
CA GLN A 18 19.69 8.38 0.53
C GLN A 18 19.04 7.06 0.97
N ARG A 19 19.68 6.31 1.87
CA ARG A 19 19.09 5.09 2.46
C ARG A 19 17.82 5.40 3.26
N ASP A 20 17.85 6.47 4.05
CA ASP A 20 16.69 6.90 4.84
C ASP A 20 15.54 7.36 3.94
N ALA A 21 15.84 8.13 2.89
CA ALA A 21 14.85 8.56 1.91
C ALA A 21 14.17 7.37 1.22
N LEU A 22 14.96 6.41 0.72
CA LEU A 22 14.43 5.19 0.09
C LEU A 22 13.54 4.39 1.06
N HIS A 23 13.99 4.22 2.31
CA HIS A 23 13.21 3.52 3.33
C HIS A 23 11.87 4.23 3.61
N HIS A 24 11.89 5.55 3.77
CA HIS A 24 10.67 6.34 3.99
C HIS A 24 9.72 6.29 2.78
N CYS A 25 10.23 6.34 1.56
CA CYS A 25 9.42 6.18 0.35
C CYS A 25 8.74 4.80 0.31
N GLN A 26 9.48 3.72 0.57
CA GLN A 26 8.93 2.37 0.61
C GLN A 26 7.82 2.23 1.67
N LEU A 27 8.06 2.71 2.90
CA LEU A 27 7.05 2.70 3.97
C LEU A 27 5.83 3.56 3.59
N GLY A 28 6.05 4.72 2.97
CA GLY A 28 4.98 5.57 2.48
C GLY A 28 4.07 4.84 1.49
N ILE A 29 4.65 4.18 0.50
CA ILE A 29 3.90 3.40 -0.50
C ILE A 29 3.16 2.22 0.13
N GLU A 30 3.76 1.54 1.10
CA GLU A 30 3.10 0.47 1.86
C GLU A 30 1.82 0.99 2.56
N HIS A 31 1.90 2.18 3.18
CA HIS A 31 0.73 2.81 3.78
C HIS A 31 -0.32 3.24 2.75
N VAL A 32 0.10 3.74 1.59
CA VAL A 32 -0.82 4.08 0.49
C VAL A 32 -1.56 2.83 -0.01
N TYR A 33 -0.87 1.70 -0.20
CA TYR A 33 -1.52 0.44 -0.57
C TYR A 33 -2.50 -0.07 0.49
N ARG A 34 -2.17 0.08 1.78
CA ARG A 34 -3.12 -0.24 2.86
C ARG A 34 -4.37 0.64 2.83
N ALA A 35 -4.19 1.94 2.57
CA ALA A 35 -5.30 2.87 2.40
C ALA A 35 -6.18 2.49 1.20
N TYR A 36 -5.55 2.13 0.07
CA TYR A 36 -6.26 1.64 -1.12
C TYR A 36 -7.05 0.36 -0.83
N GLY A 37 -6.44 -0.62 -0.15
CA GLY A 37 -7.12 -1.83 0.28
C GLY A 37 -8.33 -1.55 1.19
N SER A 38 -8.20 -0.57 2.09
CA SER A 38 -9.31 -0.12 2.94
C SER A 38 -10.44 0.53 2.13
N LEU A 39 -10.09 1.27 1.07
CA LEU A 39 -11.07 1.89 0.17
C LEU A 39 -11.82 0.85 -0.66
N LEU A 40 -11.15 -0.22 -1.12
CA LEU A 40 -11.78 -1.36 -1.77
C LEU A 40 -12.74 -2.11 -0.83
N ASP A 41 -12.32 -2.36 0.42
CA ASP A 41 -13.19 -2.97 1.43
C ASP A 41 -14.43 -2.09 1.69
N PHE A 42 -14.24 -0.77 1.80
CA PHE A 42 -15.35 0.19 1.89
C PHE A 42 -16.31 0.07 0.69
N HIS A 43 -15.80 0.05 -0.55
CA HIS A 43 -16.62 -0.11 -1.75
C HIS A 43 -17.45 -1.39 -1.71
N HIS A 44 -16.84 -2.53 -1.39
CA HIS A 44 -17.54 -3.81 -1.29
C HIS A 44 -18.62 -3.81 -0.20
N ARG A 45 -18.33 -3.25 0.98
CA ARG A 45 -19.31 -3.14 2.07
C ARG A 45 -20.50 -2.28 1.68
N VAL A 46 -20.27 -1.18 0.98
CA VAL A 46 -21.35 -0.33 0.45
C VAL A 46 -22.16 -1.12 -0.57
N GLY A 47 -21.52 -1.79 -1.54
CA GLY A 47 -22.21 -2.64 -2.52
C GLY A 47 -23.12 -3.69 -1.87
N HIS A 48 -22.60 -4.42 -0.90
CA HIS A 48 -23.39 -5.40 -0.14
C HIS A 48 -24.55 -4.78 0.63
N ALA A 49 -24.39 -3.58 1.19
CA ALA A 49 -25.51 -2.88 1.83
C ALA A 49 -26.58 -2.47 0.80
N MET A 50 -26.16 -2.00 -0.37
CA MET A 50 -27.08 -1.62 -1.46
C MET A 50 -27.85 -2.82 -2.00
N ASP A 51 -27.24 -4.00 -2.11
CA ASP A 51 -27.93 -5.25 -2.45
C ASP A 51 -29.05 -5.57 -1.46
N ARG A 52 -28.80 -5.35 -0.16
CA ARG A 52 -29.82 -5.55 0.89
C ARG A 52 -30.95 -4.53 0.79
N PHE A 53 -30.64 -3.28 0.48
CA PHE A 53 -31.68 -2.27 0.23
C PHE A 53 -32.50 -2.59 -1.02
N HIS A 54 -31.87 -3.08 -2.09
CA HIS A 54 -32.60 -3.52 -3.28
C HIS A 54 -33.53 -4.70 -2.97
N ALA A 55 -33.10 -5.68 -2.18
CA ALA A 55 -33.98 -6.75 -1.72
C ALA A 55 -35.12 -6.25 -0.81
N ALA A 56 -34.85 -5.22 0.00
CA ALA A 56 -35.86 -4.58 0.84
C ALA A 56 -36.91 -3.84 0.01
N GLU A 57 -36.56 -3.24 -1.13
CA GLU A 57 -37.51 -2.63 -2.07
C GLU A 57 -38.62 -3.62 -2.46
N ALA A 58 -38.23 -4.80 -2.93
CA ALA A 58 -39.17 -5.85 -3.32
C ALA A 58 -40.04 -6.31 -2.13
N SER A 59 -39.43 -6.41 -0.94
CA SER A 59 -40.14 -6.80 0.30
C SER A 59 -41.16 -5.74 0.74
N LEU A 60 -40.81 -4.46 0.64
CA LEU A 60 -41.71 -3.33 0.93
C LEU A 60 -42.91 -3.33 -0.02
N ARG A 61 -42.66 -3.54 -1.32
CA ARG A 61 -43.72 -3.64 -2.34
C ARG A 61 -44.64 -4.83 -2.07
N ALA A 62 -44.10 -6.00 -1.76
CA ALA A 62 -44.90 -7.19 -1.40
C ALA A 62 -45.74 -7.00 -0.13
N ALA A 63 -45.28 -6.16 0.80
CA ALA A 63 -46.01 -5.80 2.02
C ALA A 63 -47.04 -4.67 1.82
N GLY A 64 -47.19 -4.13 0.61
CA GLY A 64 -48.13 -3.05 0.29
C GLY A 64 -47.63 -1.65 0.64
N HIS A 65 -46.33 -1.47 0.82
CA HIS A 65 -45.70 -0.17 1.12
C HIS A 65 -45.05 0.44 -0.14
N ASP A 66 -45.84 0.66 -1.20
CA ASP A 66 -45.36 1.11 -2.51
C ASP A 66 -44.60 2.45 -2.44
N GLU A 67 -45.11 3.44 -1.70
CA GLU A 67 -44.44 4.75 -1.57
C GLU A 67 -43.04 4.66 -0.93
N LEU A 68 -42.83 3.70 0.00
CA LEU A 68 -41.52 3.47 0.60
C LEU A 68 -40.58 2.76 -0.37
N ALA A 69 -41.10 1.77 -1.12
CA ALA A 69 -40.37 1.06 -2.15
C ALA A 69 -39.92 2.02 -3.26
N ASP A 70 -40.81 2.88 -3.76
CA ASP A 70 -40.51 3.84 -4.82
C ASP A 70 -39.51 4.89 -4.35
N ARG A 71 -39.62 5.39 -3.11
CA ARG A 71 -38.60 6.30 -2.55
C ARG A 71 -37.23 5.62 -2.43
N LEU A 72 -37.18 4.36 -2.04
CA LEU A 72 -35.93 3.60 -1.98
C LEU A 72 -35.32 3.44 -3.37
N ARG A 73 -36.13 3.03 -4.35
CA ARG A 73 -35.76 2.82 -5.75
C ARG A 73 -35.27 4.09 -6.43
N ASP A 74 -36.03 5.18 -6.30
CA ASP A 74 -35.84 6.36 -7.16
C ASP A 74 -34.88 7.38 -6.53
N ARG A 75 -34.71 7.35 -5.21
CA ARG A 75 -33.87 8.32 -4.49
C ARG A 75 -32.65 7.73 -3.83
N HIS A 76 -32.76 6.56 -3.20
CA HIS A 76 -31.69 6.06 -2.34
C HIS A 76 -30.78 5.08 -3.06
N LEU A 77 -31.33 4.14 -3.84
CA LEU A 77 -30.52 3.19 -4.62
C LEU A 77 -29.61 3.83 -5.68
N PRO A 78 -30.03 4.88 -6.42
CA PRO A 78 -29.17 5.50 -7.44
C PRO A 78 -28.25 6.59 -6.89
N ALA A 79 -28.39 6.97 -5.62
CA ALA A 79 -27.63 8.09 -5.06
C ALA A 79 -26.14 7.77 -4.95
N GLY A 80 -25.30 8.74 -5.33
CA GLY A 80 -23.87 8.67 -5.01
C GLY A 80 -23.59 8.93 -3.53
N ILE A 81 -22.38 8.56 -3.11
CA ILE A 81 -21.91 8.66 -1.73
C ILE A 81 -21.12 9.95 -1.45
N VAL A 82 -20.46 10.53 -2.45
CA VAL A 82 -19.64 11.75 -2.32
C VAL A 82 -19.79 12.57 -3.59
N ASP A 83 -20.39 13.76 -3.50
CA ASP A 83 -20.65 14.64 -4.65
C ASP A 83 -21.34 13.89 -5.81
N ASP A 84 -22.32 13.05 -5.46
CA ASP A 84 -23.06 12.16 -6.38
C ASP A 84 -22.22 11.07 -7.10
N ARG A 85 -20.94 10.91 -6.73
CA ARG A 85 -20.12 9.78 -7.19
C ARG A 85 -20.45 8.51 -6.43
N TRP A 86 -20.49 7.40 -7.16
CA TRP A 86 -20.61 6.06 -6.61
C TRP A 86 -19.28 5.61 -6.00
N SER A 87 -19.34 4.63 -5.11
CA SER A 87 -18.14 4.18 -4.39
C SER A 87 -17.04 3.64 -5.30
N TYR A 88 -17.39 3.05 -6.45
CA TYR A 88 -16.41 2.60 -7.44
C TYR A 88 -15.71 3.79 -8.12
N GLU A 89 -16.42 4.89 -8.41
CA GLU A 89 -15.82 6.09 -8.99
C GLU A 89 -14.84 6.76 -8.02
N VAL A 90 -15.10 6.65 -6.72
CA VAL A 90 -14.15 7.10 -5.69
C VAL A 90 -12.89 6.22 -5.68
N VAL A 91 -13.04 4.90 -5.83
CA VAL A 91 -11.91 3.96 -5.98
C VAL A 91 -11.08 4.29 -7.22
N GLU A 92 -11.73 4.42 -8.38
CA GLU A 92 -11.07 4.72 -9.66
C GLU A 92 -10.37 6.08 -9.63
N ALA A 93 -10.98 7.09 -9.00
CA ALA A 93 -10.34 8.39 -8.82
C ALA A 93 -9.12 8.30 -7.90
N PHE A 94 -9.20 7.54 -6.81
CA PHE A 94 -8.04 7.33 -5.93
C PHE A 94 -6.90 6.61 -6.67
N GLU A 95 -7.23 5.57 -7.44
CA GLU A 95 -6.26 4.80 -8.23
C GLU A 95 -5.55 5.72 -9.24
N ARG A 96 -6.32 6.33 -10.14
CA ARG A 96 -5.80 7.15 -11.24
C ARG A 96 -5.11 8.43 -10.77
N ASP A 97 -5.72 9.15 -9.83
CA ASP A 97 -5.30 10.52 -9.51
C ASP A 97 -4.29 10.58 -8.36
N PHE A 98 -4.13 9.48 -7.58
CA PHE A 98 -3.24 9.46 -6.43
C PHE A 98 -2.32 8.24 -6.37
N LEU A 99 -2.84 7.01 -6.44
CA LEU A 99 -2.06 5.79 -6.29
C LEU A 99 -1.04 5.62 -7.44
N ASP A 100 -1.48 5.73 -8.68
CA ASP A 100 -0.62 5.54 -9.84
C ASP A 100 0.51 6.60 -9.88
N PRO A 101 0.24 7.91 -9.71
CA PRO A 101 1.30 8.91 -9.71
C PRO A 101 2.32 8.73 -8.58
N ILE A 102 1.88 8.43 -7.35
CA ILE A 102 2.80 8.35 -6.20
C ILE A 102 3.66 7.08 -6.25
N THR A 103 3.10 5.95 -6.72
CA THR A 103 3.86 4.70 -6.90
C THR A 103 4.86 4.81 -8.04
N ALA A 104 4.49 5.49 -9.14
CA ALA A 104 5.42 5.80 -10.22
C ALA A 104 6.58 6.70 -9.75
N PHE A 105 6.29 7.71 -8.92
CA PHE A 105 7.33 8.56 -8.33
C PHE A 105 8.28 7.78 -7.41
N GLU A 106 7.77 6.92 -6.52
CA GLU A 106 8.64 6.11 -5.67
C GLU A 106 9.48 5.12 -6.50
N ALA A 107 8.93 4.56 -7.57
CA ALA A 107 9.69 3.73 -8.50
C ALA A 107 10.83 4.53 -9.15
N SER A 108 10.59 5.76 -9.62
CA SER A 108 11.65 6.59 -10.21
C SER A 108 12.74 6.95 -9.20
N VAL A 109 12.37 7.27 -7.95
CA VAL A 109 13.35 7.54 -6.88
C VAL A 109 14.24 6.31 -6.63
N ARG A 110 13.66 5.12 -6.66
CA ARG A 110 14.40 3.86 -6.49
C ARG A 110 15.30 3.55 -7.66
N ASP A 111 14.83 3.80 -8.88
CA ASP A 111 15.61 3.61 -10.10
C ASP A 111 16.83 4.55 -10.11
N ASP A 112 16.62 5.83 -9.78
CA ASP A 112 17.66 6.86 -9.79
C ASP A 112 18.71 6.67 -8.68
N LEU A 113 18.29 6.23 -7.49
CA LEU A 113 19.20 6.14 -6.34
C LEU A 113 19.77 4.73 -6.13
N ALA A 114 19.02 3.69 -6.45
CA ALA A 114 19.34 2.31 -6.04
C ALA A 114 19.34 1.30 -7.20
N ASP A 115 19.43 1.76 -8.45
CA ASP A 115 19.32 0.92 -9.65
C ASP A 115 18.08 0.01 -9.63
N GLY A 116 16.97 0.53 -9.09
CA GLY A 116 15.68 -0.18 -9.01
C GLY A 116 15.61 -1.24 -7.89
N ARG A 117 16.61 -1.34 -7.00
CA ARG A 117 16.63 -2.33 -5.93
C ARG A 117 15.72 -1.94 -4.77
N THR A 118 14.93 -2.90 -4.29
CA THR A 118 14.06 -2.76 -3.12
C THR A 118 14.72 -3.31 -1.84
N HIS A 119 14.27 -2.77 -0.69
CA HIS A 119 14.67 -3.20 0.66
C HIS A 119 16.16 -3.03 0.94
N VAL A 120 16.79 -1.99 0.41
CA VAL A 120 18.23 -1.75 0.53
C VAL A 120 18.66 -1.65 2.00
N SER A 121 17.92 -0.89 2.81
CA SER A 121 18.20 -0.72 4.25
C SER A 121 18.03 -2.02 5.05
N GLU A 122 16.98 -2.80 4.76
CA GLU A 122 16.74 -4.10 5.43
C GLU A 122 17.78 -5.15 5.05
N ARG A 123 18.21 -5.17 3.78
CA ARG A 123 19.31 -6.04 3.32
C ARG A 123 20.62 -5.70 4.02
N ALA A 124 20.91 -4.40 4.23
CA ALA A 124 22.08 -3.96 4.98
C ALA A 124 22.03 -4.40 6.44
N GLN A 125 20.88 -4.20 7.10
CA GLN A 125 20.67 -4.65 8.47
C GLN A 125 20.75 -6.18 8.62
N GLN A 126 20.17 -6.93 7.69
CA GLN A 126 20.25 -8.39 7.67
C GLN A 126 21.71 -8.87 7.57
N ARG A 127 22.55 -8.21 6.75
CA ARG A 127 23.97 -8.52 6.65
C ARG A 127 24.74 -8.18 7.91
N GLU A 128 24.45 -7.05 8.56
CA GLU A 128 25.09 -6.69 9.82
C GLU A 128 24.78 -7.73 10.91
N TRP A 129 23.52 -8.16 11.02
CA TRP A 129 23.15 -9.25 11.93
C TRP A 129 23.89 -10.55 11.62
N ARG A 130 24.00 -10.93 10.34
CA ARG A 130 24.78 -12.11 9.93
C ARG A 130 26.26 -11.98 10.29
N ALA A 131 26.90 -10.86 9.98
CA ALA A 131 28.30 -10.62 10.29
C ALA A 131 28.60 -10.70 11.80
N ARG A 132 27.68 -10.22 12.64
CA ARG A 132 27.77 -10.35 14.10
C ARG A 132 27.62 -11.79 14.58
N ALA A 133 26.76 -12.57 13.93
CA ALA A 133 26.57 -13.99 14.24
C ALA A 133 27.75 -14.86 13.77
N ASP A 134 28.28 -14.62 12.57
CA ASP A 134 29.44 -15.34 12.03
C ASP A 134 30.73 -15.00 12.79
N GLY A 135 30.80 -13.81 13.40
CA GLY A 135 31.90 -13.39 14.29
C GLY A 135 31.93 -14.14 15.64
N PHE A 136 30.82 -14.78 16.03
CA PHE A 136 30.72 -15.58 17.26
C PHE A 136 31.42 -16.95 17.10
N ASP A 137 31.52 -17.48 15.88
CA ASP A 137 32.11 -18.80 15.60
C ASP A 137 33.66 -18.78 15.57
N ARG A 138 34.29 -17.60 15.65
CA ARG A 138 35.75 -17.43 15.56
C ARG A 138 36.42 -17.02 16.89
N HIS A 139 35.66 -16.86 17.97
CA HIS A 139 36.23 -16.53 19.30
C HIS A 139 36.31 -17.71 20.27
N ASP A 140 35.66 -18.85 19.99
CA ASP A 140 35.64 -20.02 20.87
C ASP A 140 36.56 -21.18 20.41
N ALA A 141 37.48 -20.92 19.49
CA ALA A 141 38.43 -21.93 18.99
C ALA A 141 39.92 -21.59 19.27
N VAL A 142 40.20 -20.67 20.20
CA VAL A 142 41.57 -20.45 20.72
C VAL A 142 41.54 -20.11 22.21
N ASP A 143 41.25 -21.09 23.06
CA ASP A 143 41.97 -21.26 24.34
C ASP A 143 41.81 -22.71 24.86
N GLY A 144 42.95 -23.34 25.17
CA GLY A 144 43.09 -24.44 26.15
C GLY A 144 42.69 -25.86 25.77
#